data_AF-A0A3B8YLH0-F1
#
_entry.id   AF-A0A3B8YLH0-F1
#
_cell.length_a   1.000
_cell.length_b   1.000
_cell.length_c   1.000
_cell.angle_alpha   90.00
_cell.angle_beta   90.00
_cell.angle_gamma   90.00
#
_symmetry.space_group_name_H-M   'P 1'
#
loop_
_entity.id
_entity.type
_entity.pdbx_description
1 polymer ?
#
loop_
_entity_poly.entity_id
_entity_poly.type
_entity_poly.pdbx_seq_one_letter_code
_entity_poly.pdbx_strand_id
1 'polypeptide(L)'
;SEFLSKVLRETDNNELLFDYLKQAVEVLEEAKTGLANFHLTFVLGLTRFLGIYPNLEDYTRGCYFDMLNGEFTRQTPNHAYYLCEWESTFLNQLSRINFSNMHLFILSRNDRNLIIDRMLTYYRLHLYDFQPIKSLDVLRELS
;
A
#
# COMPACT_ATOMS: atom_id res chain seq x y z
N SER A 1 13.17 9.64 4.60
CA SER A 1 12.77 8.93 3.37
C SER A 1 12.09 9.92 2.42
N GLU A 2 12.44 9.92 1.14
CA GLU A 2 11.86 10.82 0.11
C GLU A 2 10.35 10.62 -0.04
N PHE A 3 9.87 9.38 0.11
CA PHE A 3 8.46 9.03 0.11
C PHE A 3 7.67 9.81 1.18
N LEU A 4 8.11 9.76 2.44
CA LEU A 4 7.41 10.44 3.53
C LEU A 4 7.45 11.96 3.38
N SER A 5 8.56 12.54 2.94
CA SER A 5 8.60 14.00 2.71
C SER A 5 7.63 14.47 1.63
N LYS A 6 7.31 13.61 0.64
CA LYS A 6 6.32 13.92 -0.40
C LYS A 6 4.90 13.74 0.10
N VAL A 7 4.64 12.62 0.79
CA VAL A 7 3.32 12.31 1.34
C VAL A 7 2.90 13.31 2.43
N LEU A 8 3.82 13.67 3.34
CA LEU A 8 3.53 14.52 4.50
C LEU A 8 3.41 16.00 4.17
N ARG A 9 3.70 16.42 2.92
CA ARG A 9 3.49 17.82 2.50
C ARG A 9 2.02 18.22 2.47
N GLU A 10 1.11 17.25 2.35
CA GLU A 10 -0.32 17.49 2.22
C GLU A 10 -1.08 17.39 3.56
N THR A 11 -0.42 16.97 4.65
CA THR A 11 -1.08 16.73 5.93
C THR A 11 -0.75 17.81 6.96
N ASP A 12 -1.65 18.77 7.13
CA ASP A 12 -1.60 19.72 8.25
C ASP A 12 -2.00 19.01 9.57
N ASN A 13 -1.14 19.08 10.59
CA ASN A 13 -1.39 18.71 12.01
C ASN A 13 -2.28 17.47 12.24
N ASN A 14 -1.95 16.33 11.63
CA ASN A 14 -2.68 15.08 11.85
C ASN A 14 -2.01 14.24 12.96
N GLU A 15 -2.51 14.36 14.20
CA GLU A 15 -2.02 13.57 15.36
C GLU A 15 -2.12 12.07 15.12
N LEU A 16 -3.20 11.59 14.48
CA LEU A 16 -3.37 10.16 14.18
C LEU A 16 -2.30 9.65 13.20
N LEU A 17 -1.92 10.48 12.23
CA LEU A 17 -0.82 10.16 11.32
C LEU A 17 0.52 10.15 12.07
N PHE A 18 0.75 11.11 12.98
CA PHE A 18 1.95 11.12 13.80
C PHE A 18 2.05 9.83 14.65
N ASP A 19 0.96 9.44 15.32
CA ASP A 19 0.91 8.20 16.11
C ASP A 19 1.15 6.96 15.24
N TYR A 20 0.59 6.92 14.04
CA TYR A 20 0.85 5.85 13.08
C TYR A 20 2.31 5.77 12.65
N LEU A 21 2.94 6.91 12.35
CA LEU A 21 4.36 6.98 11.99
C LEU A 21 5.25 6.56 13.16
N LYS A 22 4.92 7.00 14.38
CA LYS A 22 5.62 6.60 15.59
C LYS A 22 5.53 5.09 15.80
N GLN A 23 4.32 4.52 15.71
CA GLN A 23 4.12 3.07 15.79
C GLN A 23 4.92 2.34 14.71
N ALA A 24 4.96 2.86 13.48
CA ALA A 24 5.72 2.25 12.40
C ALA A 24 7.24 2.20 12.71
N VAL A 25 7.78 3.26 13.34
CA VAL A 25 9.19 3.28 13.79
C VAL A 25 9.43 2.27 14.91
N GLU A 26 8.58 2.23 15.93
CA GLU A 26 8.68 1.27 17.03
C GLU A 26 8.65 -0.18 16.51
N VAL A 27 7.74 -0.48 15.58
CA VAL A 27 7.67 -1.80 14.93
C VAL A 27 8.94 -2.12 14.15
N LEU A 28 9.51 -1.15 13.45
CA LEU A 28 10.74 -1.36 12.68
C LEU A 28 11.95 -1.68 13.58
N GLU A 29 12.00 -1.08 14.77
CA GLU A 29 13.06 -1.31 15.76
C GLU A 29 12.88 -2.63 16.53
N GLU A 30 11.65 -3.02 16.83
CA GLU A 30 11.36 -4.17 17.69
C GLU A 30 11.10 -5.48 16.92
N ALA A 31 10.65 -5.41 15.67
CA ALA A 31 10.22 -6.60 14.93
C ALA A 31 11.38 -7.55 14.64
N LYS A 32 11.31 -8.74 15.24
CA LYS A 32 12.28 -9.83 15.02
C LYS A 32 11.98 -10.65 13.76
N THR A 33 10.73 -10.61 13.28
CA THR A 33 10.23 -11.36 12.12
C THR A 33 9.27 -10.51 11.31
N GLY A 34 9.03 -10.86 10.05
CA GLY A 34 8.05 -10.16 9.20
C GLY A 34 8.49 -8.80 8.67
N LEU A 35 9.73 -8.36 8.92
CA LEU A 35 10.30 -7.10 8.38
C LEU A 35 10.20 -7.00 6.86
N ALA A 36 10.28 -8.14 6.15
CA ALA A 36 10.09 -8.18 4.72
C ALA A 36 8.71 -7.66 4.27
N ASN A 37 7.66 -7.73 5.10
CA ASN A 37 6.32 -7.24 4.77
C ASN A 37 5.99 -5.89 5.41
N PHE A 38 6.91 -5.32 6.19
CA PHE A 38 6.72 -4.04 6.87
C PHE A 38 6.36 -2.92 5.89
N HIS A 39 7.10 -2.80 4.79
CA HIS A 39 6.89 -1.74 3.81
C HIS A 39 5.51 -1.83 3.14
N LEU A 40 5.00 -3.04 2.89
CA LEU A 40 3.65 -3.23 2.35
C LEU A 40 2.59 -2.76 3.33
N THR A 41 2.76 -3.17 4.58
CA THR A 41 1.87 -2.84 5.69
C THR A 41 1.85 -1.33 5.93
N PHE A 42 3.03 -0.71 5.88
CA PHE A 42 3.22 0.71 6.04
C PHE A 42 2.54 1.51 4.92
N VAL A 43 2.82 1.17 3.66
CA VAL A 43 2.28 1.89 2.50
C VAL A 43 0.76 1.70 2.38
N LEU A 44 0.22 0.53 2.68
CA LEU A 44 -1.23 0.31 2.68
C LEU A 44 -1.91 1.01 3.87
N GLY A 45 -1.32 0.98 5.06
CA GLY A 45 -1.90 1.65 6.21
C GLY A 45 -1.91 3.17 6.07
N LEU A 46 -0.86 3.73 5.45
CA LEU A 46 -0.72 5.17 5.26
C LEU A 46 -1.83 5.79 4.39
N THR A 47 -2.41 5.04 3.45
CA THR A 47 -3.53 5.55 2.61
C THR A 47 -4.75 5.98 3.43
N ARG A 48 -4.95 5.40 4.62
CA ARG A 48 -6.04 5.78 5.55
C ARG A 48 -5.94 7.24 5.99
N PHE A 49 -4.72 7.71 6.25
CA PHE A 49 -4.48 9.06 6.75
C PHE A 49 -4.45 10.11 5.64
N LEU A 50 -4.33 9.66 4.40
CA LEU A 50 -4.31 10.49 3.20
C LEU A 50 -5.69 10.62 2.54
N GLY A 51 -6.73 9.96 3.08
CA GLY A 51 -8.07 9.99 2.51
C GLY A 51 -8.22 9.21 1.20
N ILE A 52 -7.24 8.37 0.85
CA ILE A 52 -7.21 7.60 -0.40
C ILE A 52 -7.29 6.09 -0.15
N TYR A 53 -7.75 5.66 1.02
CA TYR A 53 -7.83 4.24 1.35
C TYR A 53 -8.71 3.50 0.33
N PRO A 54 -8.23 2.41 -0.29
CA PRO A 54 -9.02 1.67 -1.27
C PRO A 54 -10.28 1.09 -0.61
N ASN A 55 -11.41 1.09 -1.31
CA ASN A 55 -12.60 0.38 -0.89
C ASN A 55 -12.38 -1.13 -1.09
N LEU A 56 -12.25 -1.85 0.04
CA LEU A 56 -11.97 -3.28 0.05
C LEU A 56 -13.18 -4.14 0.47
N GLU A 57 -14.36 -3.53 0.63
CA GLU A 57 -15.55 -4.22 1.19
C GLU A 57 -16.26 -5.11 0.17
N ASP A 58 -16.31 -4.71 -1.10
CA ASP A 58 -17.12 -5.35 -2.15
C ASP A 58 -16.37 -6.40 -2.98
N TYR A 59 -15.32 -7.01 -2.43
CA TYR A 59 -14.58 -8.04 -3.15
C TYR A 59 -15.48 -9.24 -3.49
N THR A 60 -15.46 -9.62 -4.77
CA THR A 60 -16.04 -10.89 -5.23
C THR A 60 -15.03 -11.66 -6.06
N ARG A 61 -15.03 -13.00 -5.97
CA ARG A 61 -14.07 -13.80 -6.74
C ARG A 61 -14.24 -13.56 -8.24
N GLY A 62 -13.14 -13.24 -8.92
CA GLY A 62 -13.14 -12.91 -10.35
C GLY A 62 -13.41 -11.43 -10.65
N CYS A 63 -13.49 -10.56 -9.64
CA CYS A 63 -13.55 -9.12 -9.84
C CYS A 63 -12.18 -8.52 -10.18
N TYR A 64 -12.21 -7.35 -10.79
CA TYR A 64 -11.09 -6.45 -11.03
C TYR A 64 -11.06 -5.39 -9.93
N PHE A 65 -9.93 -4.75 -9.70
CA PHE A 65 -9.86 -3.55 -8.86
C PHE A 65 -9.57 -2.36 -9.75
N ASP A 66 -10.54 -1.45 -9.86
CA ASP A 66 -10.37 -0.19 -10.57
C ASP A 66 -9.50 0.73 -9.72
N MET A 67 -8.27 0.99 -10.16
CA MET A 67 -7.32 1.79 -9.39
C MET A 67 -7.62 3.29 -9.46
N LEU A 68 -8.38 3.76 -10.46
CA LEU A 68 -8.81 5.16 -10.54
C LEU A 68 -9.94 5.42 -9.55
N ASN A 69 -10.94 4.54 -9.54
CA ASN A 69 -12.11 4.69 -8.67
C ASN A 69 -11.88 4.13 -7.26
N GLY A 70 -10.84 3.30 -7.08
CA GLY A 70 -10.47 2.74 -5.78
C GLY A 70 -11.44 1.66 -5.28
N GLU A 71 -12.09 0.93 -6.17
CA GLU A 71 -13.12 -0.06 -5.83
C GLU A 71 -13.06 -1.32 -6.69
N PHE A 72 -13.70 -2.39 -6.22
CA PHE A 72 -13.83 -3.63 -6.98
C PHE A 72 -14.95 -3.55 -8.03
N THR A 73 -14.70 -4.08 -9.22
CA THR A 73 -15.65 -4.07 -10.34
C THR A 73 -15.78 -5.46 -10.98
N ARG A 74 -16.96 -5.79 -11.50
CA ARG A 74 -17.22 -7.10 -12.13
C ARG A 74 -16.80 -7.18 -13.59
N GLN A 75 -16.53 -6.05 -14.22
CA GLN A 75 -16.14 -5.93 -15.61
C GLN A 75 -14.79 -5.25 -15.68
N THR A 76 -13.98 -5.62 -16.66
CA THR A 76 -12.70 -4.96 -16.89
C THR A 76 -12.92 -3.46 -17.13
N PRO A 77 -12.26 -2.58 -16.35
CA PRO A 77 -12.35 -1.14 -16.59
C PRO A 77 -11.83 -0.75 -17.98
N ASN A 78 -12.40 0.29 -18.58
CA ASN A 78 -12.03 0.76 -19.93
C ASN A 78 -10.76 1.64 -19.93
N HIS A 79 -9.75 1.29 -19.13
CA HIS A 79 -8.46 1.96 -19.03
C HIS A 79 -7.39 0.98 -18.57
N ALA A 80 -6.11 1.39 -18.58
CA ALA A 80 -5.01 0.51 -18.19
C ALA A 80 -4.79 0.41 -16.66
N TYR A 81 -5.40 1.29 -15.87
CA TYR A 81 -5.19 1.38 -14.42
C TYR A 81 -6.14 0.47 -13.62
N TYR A 82 -5.95 -0.83 -13.72
CA TYR A 82 -6.70 -1.79 -12.91
C TYR A 82 -5.83 -2.97 -12.51
N LEU A 83 -6.24 -3.67 -11.45
CA LEU A 83 -5.70 -4.98 -11.09
C LEU A 83 -6.53 -6.07 -11.75
N CYS A 84 -5.87 -7.04 -12.38
CA CYS A 84 -6.56 -8.21 -12.91
C CYS A 84 -7.14 -9.08 -11.78
N GLU A 85 -7.89 -10.13 -12.12
CA GLU A 85 -8.58 -10.97 -11.13
C GLU A 85 -7.64 -11.59 -10.07
N TRP A 86 -6.47 -12.04 -10.50
CA TRP A 86 -5.45 -12.62 -9.62
C TRP A 86 -4.85 -11.55 -8.69
N GLU A 87 -4.50 -10.37 -9.22
CA GLU A 87 -3.98 -9.26 -8.42
C GLU A 87 -5.05 -8.72 -7.44
N SER A 88 -6.32 -8.69 -7.86
CA SER A 88 -7.46 -8.27 -7.02
C SER A 88 -7.72 -9.23 -5.87
N THR A 89 -7.61 -10.54 -6.14
CA THR A 89 -7.65 -11.58 -5.08
C THR A 89 -6.56 -11.32 -4.06
N PHE A 90 -5.37 -10.95 -4.54
CA PHE A 90 -4.22 -10.71 -3.69
C PHE A 90 -4.36 -9.42 -2.86
N LEU A 91 -4.84 -8.33 -3.47
CA LEU A 91 -5.19 -7.11 -2.75
C LEU A 91 -6.21 -7.38 -1.63
N ASN A 92 -7.25 -8.17 -1.92
CA ASN A 92 -8.24 -8.57 -0.91
C ASN A 92 -7.61 -9.39 0.24
N GLN A 93 -6.64 -10.27 -0.03
CA GLN A 93 -5.93 -10.98 1.03
C GLN A 93 -5.09 -10.00 1.89
N LEU A 94 -4.40 -9.06 1.24
CA LEU A 94 -3.57 -8.05 1.90
C LEU A 94 -4.38 -7.00 2.65
N SER A 95 -5.67 -6.83 2.38
CA SER A 95 -6.56 -5.89 3.10
C SER A 95 -6.52 -6.04 4.62
N ARG A 96 -6.18 -7.24 5.10
CA ARG A 96 -6.13 -7.62 6.52
C ARG A 96 -4.75 -7.45 7.15
N ILE A 97 -3.74 -7.08 6.37
CA ILE A 97 -2.37 -6.92 6.87
C ILE A 97 -2.28 -5.68 7.77
N ASN A 98 -1.60 -5.83 8.90
CA ASN A 98 -1.27 -4.76 9.84
C ASN A 98 0.03 -5.14 10.57
N PHE A 99 0.56 -4.21 11.38
CA PHE A 99 1.85 -4.44 12.05
C PHE A 99 1.84 -5.65 13.00
N SER A 100 0.70 -5.99 13.60
CA SER A 100 0.62 -7.12 14.53
C SER A 100 0.57 -8.48 13.83
N ASN A 101 0.16 -8.55 12.55
CA ASN A 101 0.01 -9.80 11.83
C ASN A 101 0.84 -9.94 10.55
N MET A 102 1.62 -8.91 10.15
CA MET A 102 2.40 -8.92 8.90
C MET A 102 3.37 -10.10 8.76
N HIS A 103 3.84 -10.66 9.88
CA HIS A 103 4.73 -11.82 9.92
C HIS A 103 4.04 -13.14 9.51
N LEU A 104 2.70 -13.19 9.50
CA LEU A 104 1.91 -14.35 9.08
C LEU A 104 1.75 -14.43 7.55
N PHE A 105 2.04 -13.35 6.83
CA PHE A 105 1.91 -13.29 5.38
C PHE A 105 3.17 -13.85 4.73
N ILE A 106 3.05 -14.98 4.03
CA ILE A 106 4.17 -15.60 3.32
C ILE A 106 4.16 -15.09 1.88
N LEU A 107 5.00 -14.09 1.60
CA LEU A 107 5.14 -13.47 0.29
C LEU A 107 6.53 -13.73 -0.28
N SER A 108 6.63 -14.01 -1.57
CA SER A 108 7.93 -14.00 -2.25
C SER A 108 8.42 -12.56 -2.45
N ARG A 109 9.71 -12.38 -2.73
CA ARG A 109 10.26 -11.06 -3.12
C ARG A 109 9.51 -10.49 -4.33
N ASN A 110 9.17 -11.33 -5.31
CA ASN A 110 8.47 -10.91 -6.51
C ASN A 110 7.06 -10.42 -6.20
N ASP A 111 6.34 -11.12 -5.31
CA ASP A 111 5.00 -10.69 -4.88
C ASP A 111 5.06 -9.32 -4.19
N ARG A 112 6.02 -9.14 -3.27
CA ARG A 112 6.22 -7.86 -2.58
C ARG A 112 6.52 -6.71 -3.54
N ASN A 113 7.43 -6.93 -4.48
CA ASN A 113 7.78 -5.94 -5.49
C ASN A 113 6.56 -5.59 -6.35
N LEU A 114 5.80 -6.59 -6.81
CA LEU A 114 4.59 -6.35 -7.59
C LEU A 114 3.57 -5.52 -6.81
N ILE A 115 3.29 -5.86 -5.55
CA ILE A 115 2.33 -5.09 -4.72
C ILE A 115 2.80 -3.66 -4.58
N ILE A 116 4.07 -3.44 -4.23
CA ILE A 116 4.62 -2.11 -4.07
C ILE A 116 4.44 -1.29 -5.35
N ASP A 117 4.66 -1.88 -6.52
CA ASP A 117 4.55 -1.18 -7.79
C ASP A 117 3.11 -0.77 -8.08
N ARG A 118 2.15 -1.64 -7.75
CA ARG A 118 0.73 -1.33 -7.81
C ARG A 118 0.34 -0.24 -6.81
N MET A 119 0.80 -0.33 -5.57
CA MET A 119 0.52 0.68 -4.54
C MET A 119 1.11 2.04 -4.91
N LEU A 120 2.34 2.11 -5.41
CA LEU A 120 2.91 3.37 -5.89
C LEU A 120 2.17 3.94 -7.09
N THR A 121 1.70 3.08 -7.99
CA THR A 121 0.83 3.52 -9.08
C THR A 121 -0.45 4.12 -8.54
N TYR A 122 -1.07 3.47 -7.55
CA TYR A 122 -2.26 3.97 -6.88
C TYR A 122 -2.02 5.34 -6.21
N TYR A 123 -0.93 5.50 -5.45
CA TYR A 123 -0.56 6.81 -4.88
C TYR A 123 -0.43 7.92 -5.93
N ARG A 124 0.16 7.62 -7.10
CA ARG A 124 0.27 8.58 -8.22
C ARG A 124 -1.08 8.97 -8.83
N LEU A 125 -2.07 8.09 -8.77
CA LEU A 125 -3.41 8.36 -9.32
C LEU A 125 -4.24 9.23 -8.37
N HIS A 126 -3.97 9.16 -7.07
CA HIS A 126 -4.83 9.76 -6.04
C HIS A 126 -4.22 10.98 -5.32
N LEU A 127 -2.89 11.14 -5.32
CA LEU A 127 -2.21 12.29 -4.70
C LEU A 127 -1.77 13.30 -5.76
N TYR A 128 -1.97 14.59 -5.49
CA TYR A 128 -1.58 15.66 -6.40
C TYR A 128 -0.05 15.82 -6.41
N ASP A 129 0.53 16.01 -7.59
CA ASP A 129 1.98 16.20 -7.77
C ASP A 129 2.88 15.11 -7.12
N PHE A 130 2.39 13.86 -7.04
CA PHE A 130 3.17 12.74 -6.53
C PHE A 130 4.24 12.28 -7.53
N GLN A 131 5.38 12.97 -7.51
CA GLN A 131 6.51 12.71 -8.39
C GLN A 131 7.13 11.32 -8.11
N PRO A 132 7.66 10.63 -9.15
CA PRO A 132 8.36 9.35 -8.99
C PRO A 132 9.40 9.40 -7.86
N ILE A 133 9.45 8.34 -7.04
CA ILE A 133 10.28 8.30 -5.83
C ILE A 133 11.46 7.37 -6.09
N LYS A 134 12.68 7.91 -5.96
CA LYS A 134 13.91 7.12 -6.11
C LYS A 134 14.19 6.28 -4.87
N SER A 135 13.75 6.74 -3.69
CA SER A 135 13.99 6.02 -2.42
C SER A 135 13.29 4.67 -2.30
N LEU A 136 12.32 4.35 -3.16
CA LEU A 136 11.69 3.02 -3.15
C LEU A 136 12.57 1.94 -3.79
N ASP A 137 13.46 2.32 -4.71
CA ASP A 137 14.48 1.40 -5.21
C ASP A 137 15.43 0.97 -4.08
N VAL A 138 15.72 1.86 -3.13
CA VAL A 138 16.52 1.54 -1.92
C VAL A 138 15.78 0.60 -0.97
N LEU A 139 14.44 0.70 -0.83
CA LEU A 139 13.65 -0.26 -0.04
C LEU A 139 13.56 -1.65 -0.71
N ARG A 140 13.59 -1.70 -2.06
CA ARG A 140 13.68 -2.95 -2.83
C ARG A 140 15.03 -3.65 -2.65
N GLU A 141 16.12 -2.89 -2.45
CA GLU A 141 17.46 -3.45 -2.19
C GLU A 141 17.60 -4.12 -0.81
N LEU A 142 16.81 -3.68 0.17
CA LEU A 142 16.85 -4.19 1.56
C LEU A 142 15.87 -5.35 1.86
N SER A 143 14.96 -5.66 0.93
CA SER A 143 13.97 -6.75 1.07
C SER A 143 14.46 -8.09 0.56
#